data_AF-A0A7W0FET8-F1
#
_entry.id   AF-A0A7W0FET8-F1
#
_cell.length_a   1.000
_cell.length_b   1.000
_cell.length_c   1.000
_cell.angle_alpha   90.00
_cell.angle_beta   90.00
_cell.angle_gamma   90.00
#
_symmetry.space_group_name_H-M   'P 1'
#
loop_
_entity.id
_entity.type
_entity.pdbx_description
1 polymer ?
#
loop_
_entity_poly.entity_id
_entity_poly.type
_entity_poly.pdbx_seq_one_letter_code
_entity_poly.pdbx_strand_id
1 'polypeptide(L)'
;MSVPGSTWKQNLTNFFLQTHERFDEKIGYGCGLYKRLDNSLFSIVGGDAGVGFDSRYFVHHRMTASILSNTTNGEEDLREVVMDFFNNYA
;
A
#
# COMPACT_ATOMS: atom_id res chain seq x y z
N MET A 1 2.58 -14.01 9.32
CA MET A 1 3.99 -13.68 8.99
C MET A 1 4.45 -12.61 9.97
N SER A 2 5.55 -12.81 10.72
CA SER A 2 6.09 -11.78 11.64
C SER A 2 7.04 -10.86 10.88
N VAL A 3 6.90 -9.55 11.05
CA VAL A 3 7.82 -8.55 10.46
C VAL A 3 8.90 -8.25 11.51
N PRO A 4 10.18 -8.57 11.25
CA PRO A 4 11.26 -8.24 12.17
C PRO A 4 11.31 -6.72 12.42
N GLY A 5 11.33 -6.30 13.68
CA GLY A 5 11.35 -4.87 14.07
C GLY A 5 9.98 -4.24 14.33
N SER A 6 8.88 -4.99 14.29
CA SER A 6 7.55 -4.43 14.62
C SER A 6 7.39 -4.12 16.11
N THR A 7 7.03 -2.89 16.45
CA THR A 7 6.67 -2.45 17.81
C THR A 7 5.35 -3.03 18.34
N TRP A 8 4.56 -3.68 17.47
CA TRP A 8 3.24 -4.21 17.78
C TRP A 8 3.29 -5.70 18.09
N LYS A 9 2.43 -6.15 19.02
CA LYS A 9 2.19 -7.58 19.23
C LYS A 9 1.65 -8.20 17.94
N GLN A 10 2.08 -9.42 17.61
CA GLN A 10 1.73 -10.09 16.36
C GLN A 10 0.22 -10.25 16.13
N ASN A 11 -0.56 -10.42 17.20
CA ASN A 11 -2.02 -10.46 17.13
C ASN A 11 -2.65 -9.13 16.69
N LEU A 12 -2.06 -7.99 17.08
CA LEU A 12 -2.51 -6.66 16.65
C LEU A 12 -2.17 -6.41 15.18
N THR A 13 -0.97 -6.79 14.74
CA THR A 13 -0.60 -6.69 13.32
C THR A 13 -1.53 -7.51 12.44
N ASN A 14 -1.82 -8.76 12.83
CA ASN A 14 -2.75 -9.60 12.07
C ASN A 14 -4.16 -9.00 12.02
N PHE A 15 -4.63 -8.39 13.11
CA PHE A 15 -5.91 -7.69 13.14
C PHE A 15 -5.94 -6.51 12.17
N PHE A 16 -4.93 -5.62 12.22
CA PHE A 16 -4.84 -4.47 11.29
C PHE A 16 -4.73 -4.89 9.83
N LEU A 17 -4.06 -6.01 9.55
CA LEU A 17 -3.90 -6.51 8.19
C LEU A 17 -5.12 -7.30 7.68
N GLN A 18 -6.14 -7.56 8.51
CA GLN A 18 -7.36 -8.24 8.08
C GLN A 18 -8.14 -7.42 7.05
N THR A 19 -8.71 -8.08 6.05
CA THR A 19 -9.69 -7.47 5.14
C THR A 19 -11.04 -7.42 5.85
N HIS A 20 -11.59 -6.21 5.99
CA HIS A 20 -12.90 -5.97 6.58
C HIS A 20 -13.97 -5.71 5.51
N GLU A 21 -13.57 -5.06 4.40
CA GLU A 21 -14.44 -4.76 3.27
C GLU A 21 -13.79 -5.21 1.96
N ARG A 22 -14.59 -5.71 1.02
CA ARG A 22 -14.13 -6.11 -0.32
C ARG A 22 -14.74 -5.17 -1.36
N PHE A 23 -13.91 -4.54 -2.17
CA PHE A 23 -14.40 -3.70 -3.26
C PHE A 23 -14.64 -4.52 -4.53
N ASP A 24 -13.76 -5.48 -4.81
CA ASP A 24 -13.87 -6.41 -5.92
C ASP A 24 -13.18 -7.76 -5.61
N GLU A 25 -12.99 -8.59 -6.63
CA GLU A 25 -12.34 -9.91 -6.52
C GLU A 25 -10.85 -9.85 -6.17
N LYS A 26 -10.22 -8.69 -6.32
CA LYS A 26 -8.76 -8.49 -6.19
C LYS A 26 -8.40 -7.52 -5.07
N ILE A 27 -9.27 -6.61 -4.67
CA ILE A 27 -8.97 -5.48 -3.77
C ILE A 27 -9.94 -5.47 -2.59
N GLY A 28 -9.39 -5.24 -1.41
CA GLY A 28 -10.14 -4.98 -0.20
C GLY A 28 -9.53 -3.87 0.65
N TYR A 29 -10.17 -3.63 1.79
CA TYR A 29 -9.82 -2.58 2.73
C TYR A 29 -9.98 -3.05 4.17
N GLY A 30 -9.17 -2.48 5.06
CA GLY A 30 -9.28 -2.73 6.49
C GLY A 30 -8.42 -1.78 7.31
N CYS A 31 -8.98 -1.22 8.38
CA CYS A 31 -8.26 -0.38 9.35
C CYS A 31 -7.37 0.72 8.73
N GLY A 32 -7.81 1.40 7.67
CA GLY A 32 -7.02 2.47 7.03
C GLY A 32 -6.14 2.02 5.87
N LEU A 33 -6.17 0.73 5.52
CA LEU A 33 -5.23 0.10 4.59
C LEU A 33 -5.94 -0.57 3.43
N TYR A 34 -5.60 -0.17 2.20
CA TYR A 34 -5.95 -0.89 0.98
C TYR A 34 -5.04 -2.10 0.83
N LYS A 35 -5.57 -3.19 0.25
CA LYS A 35 -4.79 -4.42 0.07
C LYS A 35 -5.29 -5.25 -1.10
N ARG A 36 -4.37 -5.99 -1.73
CA ARG A 36 -4.75 -7.10 -2.61
C ARG A 36 -5.25 -8.26 -1.76
N LEU A 37 -6.31 -8.95 -2.20
CA LEU A 37 -6.93 -10.05 -1.44
C LEU A 37 -6.02 -11.29 -1.31
N ASP A 38 -5.02 -11.42 -2.18
CA ASP A 38 -3.96 -12.43 -2.07
C ASP A 38 -2.83 -12.04 -1.10
N ASN A 39 -2.94 -10.88 -0.43
CA ASN A 39 -1.93 -10.30 0.46
C ASN A 39 -0.57 -10.05 -0.23
N SER A 40 -0.52 -9.90 -1.55
CA SER A 40 0.71 -9.56 -2.29
C SER A 40 1.15 -8.10 -2.07
N LEU A 41 0.19 -7.21 -1.80
CA LEU A 41 0.40 -5.78 -1.73
C LEU A 41 -0.50 -5.13 -0.69
N PHE A 42 0.07 -4.22 0.09
CA PHE A 42 -0.64 -3.29 0.96
C PHE A 42 -0.36 -1.86 0.54
N SER A 43 -1.35 -0.95 0.62
CA SER A 43 -1.16 0.44 0.24
C SER A 43 -1.97 1.42 1.08
N ILE A 44 -1.37 2.60 1.27
CA ILE A 44 -2.01 3.79 1.79
C ILE A 44 -1.89 4.90 0.75
N VAL A 45 -2.98 5.63 0.55
CA VAL A 45 -3.05 6.76 -0.36
C VAL A 45 -3.74 7.91 0.35
N GLY A 46 -3.35 9.13 0.02
CA GLY A 46 -3.93 10.32 0.61
C GLY A 46 -3.45 11.56 -0.11
N GLY A 47 -4.22 12.63 -0.01
CA GLY A 47 -3.91 13.89 -0.65
C GLY A 47 -4.83 15.01 -0.17
N ASP A 48 -4.41 16.23 -0.47
CA ASP A 48 -5.17 17.47 -0.29
C ASP A 48 -4.71 18.46 -1.38
N ALA A 49 -5.32 19.64 -1.45
CA ALA A 49 -4.86 20.70 -2.36
C ALA A 49 -3.38 21.03 -2.09
N GLY A 50 -2.52 20.81 -3.09
CA GLY A 50 -1.08 21.02 -3.00
C GLY A 50 -0.28 19.88 -2.37
N VAL A 51 -0.89 18.72 -2.08
CA VAL A 51 -0.16 17.54 -1.59
C VAL A 51 -0.77 16.23 -2.09
N GLY A 52 0.09 15.30 -2.47
CA GLY A 52 -0.29 13.97 -2.91
C GLY A 52 0.63 12.90 -2.35
N PHE A 53 0.08 11.74 -2.02
CA PHE A 53 0.82 10.65 -1.43
C PHE A 53 0.28 9.27 -1.84
N ASP A 54 1.19 8.40 -2.25
CA ASP A 54 0.96 6.97 -2.46
C ASP A 54 2.13 6.19 -1.85
N SER A 55 1.85 5.25 -0.95
CA SER A 55 2.86 4.35 -0.43
C SER A 55 2.36 2.92 -0.40
N ARG A 56 3.22 2.02 -0.88
CA ARG A 56 2.89 0.60 -1.06
C ARG A 56 3.98 -0.30 -0.55
N TYR A 57 3.58 -1.36 0.12
CA TYR A 57 4.44 -2.44 0.55
C TYR A 57 4.20 -3.68 -0.31
N PHE A 58 5.21 -4.07 -1.07
CA PHE A 58 5.22 -5.28 -1.89
C PHE A 58 5.77 -6.44 -1.06
N VAL A 59 4.90 -7.38 -0.70
CA VAL A 59 5.21 -8.43 0.28
C VAL A 59 6.28 -9.38 -0.24
N HIS A 60 6.24 -9.74 -1.53
CA HIS A 60 7.20 -10.66 -2.12
C HIS A 60 8.63 -10.12 -2.10
N HIS A 61 8.82 -8.84 -2.48
CA HIS A 61 10.13 -8.19 -2.52
C HIS A 61 10.55 -7.60 -1.17
N ARG A 62 9.68 -7.64 -0.15
CA ARG A 62 9.86 -6.96 1.14
C ARG A 62 10.25 -5.49 0.97
N MET A 63 9.62 -4.83 0.00
CA MET A 63 10.00 -3.49 -0.44
C MET A 63 8.85 -2.51 -0.23
N THR A 64 9.20 -1.29 0.20
CA THR A 64 8.26 -0.17 0.24
C THR A 64 8.64 0.84 -0.83
N ALA A 65 7.67 1.23 -1.66
CA ALA A 65 7.79 2.35 -2.58
C ALA A 65 6.85 3.47 -2.10
N SER A 66 7.38 4.69 -2.01
CA SER A 66 6.61 5.87 -1.57
C SER A 66 6.80 7.00 -2.56
N ILE A 67 5.69 7.60 -2.95
CA ILE A 67 5.60 8.78 -3.79
C ILE A 67 5.08 9.91 -2.91
N LEU A 68 5.81 11.01 -2.87
CA LEU A 68 5.47 12.22 -2.12
C LEU A 68 5.45 13.37 -3.11
N SER A 69 4.29 14.01 -3.25
CA SER A 69 4.09 15.15 -4.14
C SER A 69 3.68 16.37 -3.34
N ASN A 70 4.24 17.52 -3.69
CA ASN A 70 3.84 18.84 -3.21
C ASN A 70 2.98 19.61 -4.25
N THR A 71 2.36 18.88 -5.16
CA THR A 71 1.40 19.39 -6.12
C THR A 71 0.12 18.56 -6.06
N THR A 72 -1.03 19.21 -6.27
CA THR A 72 -2.31 18.51 -6.37
C THR A 72 -2.23 17.41 -7.43
N ASN A 73 -2.53 16.18 -7.05
CA ASN A 73 -2.50 14.97 -7.89
C ASN A 73 -1.13 14.62 -8.51
N GLY A 74 -0.02 15.24 -8.10
CA GLY A 74 1.29 14.95 -8.71
C GLY A 74 1.83 13.55 -8.41
N GLU A 75 1.28 12.86 -7.41
CA GLU A 75 1.60 11.46 -7.15
C GLU A 75 0.92 10.51 -8.14
N GLU A 76 -0.16 10.92 -8.81
CA GLU A 76 -0.90 10.08 -9.74
C GLU A 76 -0.08 9.75 -10.99
N ASP A 77 0.58 10.74 -11.57
CA ASP A 77 1.42 10.57 -12.77
C ASP A 77 2.62 9.65 -12.48
N LEU A 78 3.25 9.81 -11.31
CA LEU A 78 4.38 8.98 -10.90
C LEU A 78 3.96 7.55 -10.54
N ARG A 79 2.73 7.36 -10.06
CA ARG A 79 2.21 6.04 -9.67
C ARG A 79 2.19 5.08 -10.85
N GLU A 80 1.81 5.54 -12.04
CA GLU A 80 1.79 4.71 -13.25
C GLU A 80 3.20 4.20 -13.58
N VAL A 81 4.18 5.12 -13.64
CA VAL A 81 5.59 4.79 -13.93
C VAL A 81 6.18 3.82 -12.91
N VAL A 82 5.92 4.07 -11.61
CA VAL A 82 6.40 3.19 -10.53
C VAL A 82 5.77 1.81 -10.63
N MET A 83 4.48 1.73 -10.96
CA MET A 83 3.79 0.44 -11.12
C MET A 83 4.27 -0.36 -12.31
N ASP A 84 4.51 0.31 -13.43
CA ASP A 84 5.07 -0.33 -14.61
C ASP A 84 6.46 -0.90 -14.32
N PHE A 85 7.26 -0.21 -13.51
CA PHE A 85 8.55 -0.75 -13.08
C PHE A 85 8.36 -2.06 -12.28
N PHE A 86 7.45 -2.09 -11.32
CA PHE A 86 7.23 -3.28 -10.48
C PHE A 86 6.57 -4.44 -11.25
N ASN A 87 5.68 -4.17 -12.19
CA ASN A 87 5.02 -5.22 -12.96
C ASN A 87 5.97 -5.90 -13.97
N ASN A 88 6.96 -5.17 -14.47
CA ASN A 88 7.83 -5.64 -15.55
C ASN A 88 9.21 -6.09 -15.09
N TYR A 89 9.72 -5.61 -13.95
CA TYR A 89 11.12 -5.80 -13.57
C TYR A 89 11.36 -6.31 -12.14
N ALA A 90 10.34 -6.27 -11.27
CA ALA A 90 10.50 -6.66 -9.86
C ALA A 90 10.12 -8.12 -9.59
#